data_AF-A0A7Z9ZIA4-F1
#
_entry.id   AF-A0A7Z9ZIA4-F1
#
_cell.length_a   1.000
_cell.length_b   1.000
_cell.length_c   1.000
_cell.angle_alpha   90.00
_cell.angle_beta   90.00
_cell.angle_gamma   90.00
#
_symmetry.space_group_name_H-M   'P 1'
#
loop_
_entity.id
_entity.type
_entity.pdbx_description
1 polymer ?
#
loop_
_entity_poly.entity_id
_entity_poly.type
_entity_poly.pdbx_seq_one_letter_code
_entity_poly.pdbx_strand_id
1 'polypeptide(L)'
;MGKEPDRNLALELVRVTEAAALSAGRWMGRGDREGCDRAAVDAMRFMLSTIDMDGVVVIGEGEKDHAPMLYTGERVGNGNPPRVDVAVDPIDGTRLLSLGRSDALSVVALSERGTMFDPGPVVYMEKLVVGPQARGTVDINAPVEENLRNIARALRKDVDDLTVVILDRPRHEEMIRRIRAVGARIKLITDGDVAGAIMAASEETGVDVLMGIGGSPEGVIAACAIKCLGGEMQARLWPRDEAERERALALGYDLDRVLTTEDLVRGDNVFFAATGITDGELLQGVRYF
;
A
#
# COMPACT_ATOMS: atom_id res chain seq x y z
N MET A 1 31.27 -3.28 15.30
CA MET A 1 31.16 -4.28 14.21
C MET A 1 29.88 -3.97 13.48
N GLY A 2 29.95 -3.45 12.25
CA GLY A 2 28.75 -3.26 11.43
C GLY A 2 28.16 -4.63 11.11
N LYS A 3 26.84 -4.80 11.29
CA LYS A 3 26.12 -5.98 10.78
C LYS A 3 26.49 -6.14 9.30
N GLU A 4 26.84 -7.35 8.88
CA GLU A 4 26.86 -7.68 7.47
C GLU A 4 25.49 -7.30 6.89
N PRO A 5 25.45 -6.48 5.83
CA PRO A 5 24.18 -6.05 5.26
C PRO A 5 23.50 -7.26 4.62
N ASP A 6 22.20 -7.41 4.87
CA ASP A 6 21.33 -8.50 4.42
C ASP A 6 20.99 -8.39 2.92
N ARG A 7 22.01 -8.09 2.11
CA ARG A 7 21.91 -7.58 0.74
C ARG A 7 21.17 -8.51 -0.22
N ASN A 8 20.98 -9.78 0.14
CA ASN A 8 20.26 -10.72 -0.70
C ASN A 8 18.74 -10.60 -0.57
N LEU A 9 18.20 -10.22 0.60
CA LEU A 9 16.75 -10.18 0.82
C LEU A 9 16.02 -9.28 -0.18
N ALA A 10 16.57 -8.08 -0.46
CA ALA A 10 15.98 -7.17 -1.43
C ALA A 10 15.85 -7.79 -2.84
N LEU A 11 16.86 -8.55 -3.29
CA LEU A 11 16.84 -9.20 -4.59
C LEU A 11 15.90 -10.41 -4.62
N GLU A 12 15.83 -11.16 -3.51
CA GLU A 12 14.89 -12.28 -3.39
C GLU A 12 13.43 -11.80 -3.36
N LEU A 13 13.14 -10.66 -2.72
CA LEU A 13 11.79 -10.07 -2.70
C LEU A 13 11.31 -9.67 -4.10
N VAL A 14 12.19 -9.19 -4.99
CA VAL A 14 11.81 -8.92 -6.38
C VAL A 14 11.31 -10.19 -7.07
N ARG A 15 11.98 -11.33 -6.83
CA ARG A 15 11.57 -12.62 -7.42
C ARG A 15 10.23 -13.10 -6.88
N VAL A 16 9.88 -12.72 -5.64
CA VAL A 16 8.58 -13.03 -5.04
C VAL A 16 7.45 -12.34 -5.81
N THR A 17 7.57 -11.03 -6.03
CA THR A 17 6.55 -10.26 -6.78
C THR A 17 6.55 -10.60 -8.26
N GLU A 18 7.71 -10.92 -8.86
CA GLU A 18 7.78 -11.42 -10.24
C GLU A 18 7.05 -12.74 -10.41
N ALA A 19 7.24 -13.71 -9.50
CA ALA A 19 6.55 -15.00 -9.59
C ALA A 19 5.03 -14.84 -9.47
N ALA A 20 4.58 -14.01 -8.52
CA ALA A 20 3.17 -13.68 -8.35
C ALA A 20 2.60 -13.01 -9.60
N ALA A 21 3.27 -11.98 -10.13
CA ALA A 21 2.86 -11.24 -11.31
C ALA A 21 2.82 -12.13 -12.57
N LEU A 22 3.83 -12.97 -12.78
CA LEU A 22 3.88 -13.90 -13.92
C LEU A 22 2.77 -14.95 -13.86
N SER A 23 2.44 -15.43 -12.66
CA SER A 23 1.37 -16.41 -12.42
C SER A 23 -0.01 -15.78 -12.66
N ALA A 24 -0.26 -14.62 -12.05
CA ALA A 24 -1.52 -13.89 -12.18
C ALA A 24 -1.73 -13.26 -13.56
N GLY A 25 -0.67 -12.82 -14.24
CA GLY A 25 -0.73 -12.24 -15.58
C GLY A 25 -1.38 -13.17 -16.62
N ARG A 26 -1.33 -14.50 -16.40
CA ARG A 26 -2.01 -15.49 -17.25
C ARG A 26 -3.54 -15.40 -17.17
N TRP A 27 -4.07 -14.77 -16.12
CA TRP A 27 -5.49 -14.60 -15.85
C TRP A 27 -6.04 -13.23 -16.25
N MET A 28 -5.19 -12.33 -16.75
CA MET A 28 -5.59 -11.00 -17.19
C MET A 28 -6.79 -11.05 -18.16
N GLY A 29 -7.86 -10.35 -17.81
CA GLY A 29 -9.06 -10.22 -18.64
C GLY A 29 -9.97 -11.45 -18.70
N ARG A 30 -9.75 -12.48 -17.86
CA ARG A 30 -10.58 -13.71 -17.86
C ARG A 30 -11.87 -13.62 -17.06
N GLY A 31 -12.11 -12.52 -16.35
CA GLY A 31 -13.28 -12.34 -15.48
C GLY A 31 -13.31 -13.23 -14.24
N ASP A 32 -12.22 -13.96 -13.96
CA ASP A 32 -12.11 -14.87 -12.81
C ASP A 32 -11.22 -14.26 -11.74
N ARG A 33 -11.85 -13.55 -10.78
CA ARG A 33 -11.14 -12.92 -9.66
C ARG A 33 -10.45 -13.94 -8.76
N GLU A 34 -11.16 -15.00 -8.38
CA GLU A 34 -10.63 -16.01 -7.45
C GLU A 34 -9.48 -16.80 -8.08
N GLY A 35 -9.57 -17.08 -9.38
CA GLY A 35 -8.49 -17.71 -10.14
C GLY A 35 -7.23 -16.84 -10.23
N CYS A 36 -7.38 -15.53 -10.48
CA CYS A 36 -6.26 -14.58 -10.44
C CYS A 36 -5.55 -14.63 -9.09
N ASP A 37 -6.34 -14.46 -8.03
CA ASP A 37 -5.89 -14.29 -6.66
C ASP A 37 -5.13 -15.51 -6.16
N ARG A 38 -5.74 -16.70 -6.30
CA ARG A 38 -5.10 -17.98 -5.97
C ARG A 38 -3.77 -18.17 -6.70
N ALA A 39 -3.72 -17.82 -8.00
CA ALA A 39 -2.50 -17.96 -8.78
C ALA A 39 -1.35 -17.08 -8.27
N ALA A 40 -1.64 -15.85 -7.84
CA ALA A 40 -0.64 -14.98 -7.23
C ALA A 40 -0.23 -15.45 -5.84
N VAL A 41 -1.20 -15.75 -4.97
CA VAL A 41 -0.98 -16.23 -3.59
C VAL A 41 -0.08 -17.47 -3.58
N ASP A 42 -0.40 -18.47 -4.40
CA ASP A 42 0.36 -19.73 -4.49
C ASP A 42 1.83 -19.46 -4.87
N ALA A 43 2.05 -18.65 -5.90
CA ALA A 43 3.38 -18.34 -6.41
C ALA A 43 4.19 -17.48 -5.44
N MET A 44 3.56 -16.46 -4.86
CA MET A 44 4.17 -15.58 -3.86
C MET A 44 4.60 -16.38 -2.63
N ARG A 45 3.70 -17.18 -2.06
CA ARG A 45 3.97 -18.00 -0.88
C ARG A 45 5.07 -19.03 -1.15
N PHE A 46 5.05 -19.67 -2.32
CA PHE A 46 6.10 -20.61 -2.70
C PHE A 46 7.47 -19.92 -2.72
N MET A 47 7.59 -18.77 -3.37
CA MET A 47 8.85 -18.03 -3.40
C MET A 47 9.29 -17.59 -2.01
N LEU A 48 8.38 -17.03 -1.21
CA LEU A 48 8.67 -16.62 0.17
C LEU A 48 9.24 -17.78 1.01
N SER A 49 8.77 -19.02 0.81
CA SER A 49 9.25 -20.20 1.55
C SER A 49 10.72 -20.55 1.28
N THR A 50 11.30 -20.03 0.19
CA THR A 50 12.69 -20.29 -0.21
C THR A 50 13.70 -19.29 0.36
N ILE A 51 13.22 -18.18 0.92
CA ILE A 51 14.06 -17.09 1.41
C ILE A 51 14.60 -17.40 2.81
N ASP A 52 15.88 -17.07 3.03
CA ASP A 52 16.52 -17.08 4.36
C ASP A 52 15.91 -16.00 5.27
N MET A 53 14.81 -16.33 5.93
CA MET A 53 14.15 -15.48 6.93
C MET A 53 13.21 -16.29 7.85
N ASP A 54 12.99 -15.77 9.07
CA ASP A 54 11.90 -16.14 9.98
C ASP A 54 10.87 -15.02 9.89
N GLY A 55 10.04 -15.09 8.86
CA GLY A 55 8.99 -14.11 8.58
C GLY A 55 7.68 -14.48 9.26
N VAL A 56 6.92 -13.48 9.69
CA VAL A 56 5.49 -13.63 9.98
C VAL A 56 4.69 -12.62 9.19
N VAL A 57 3.65 -13.11 8.54
CA VAL A 57 2.68 -12.28 7.83
C VAL A 57 1.91 -11.44 8.85
N VAL A 58 2.10 -10.13 8.83
CA VAL A 58 1.32 -9.15 9.62
C VAL A 58 0.17 -8.62 8.78
N ILE A 59 0.42 -8.39 7.49
CA ILE A 59 -0.58 -8.02 6.51
C ILE A 59 -0.59 -9.08 5.40
N GLY A 60 -1.75 -9.64 5.08
CA GLY A 60 -1.93 -10.59 3.98
C GLY A 60 -3.39 -10.76 3.58
N GLU A 61 -3.76 -11.93 3.06
CA GLU A 61 -5.06 -12.22 2.45
C GLU A 61 -6.24 -12.18 3.42
N GLY A 62 -5.95 -12.19 4.73
CA GLY A 62 -6.94 -12.07 5.79
C GLY A 62 -6.67 -13.01 6.96
N GLU A 63 -7.71 -13.26 7.75
CA GLU A 63 -7.64 -14.16 8.90
C GLU A 63 -7.54 -15.63 8.47
N LYS A 64 -6.89 -16.46 9.30
CA LYS A 64 -6.63 -17.89 9.03
C LYS A 64 -7.86 -18.70 8.63
N ASP A 65 -9.03 -18.35 9.18
CA ASP A 65 -10.29 -19.06 8.90
C ASP A 65 -10.85 -18.74 7.51
N HIS A 66 -10.41 -17.64 6.89
CA HIS A 66 -10.89 -17.16 5.59
C HIS A 66 -9.82 -17.20 4.49
N ALA A 67 -8.54 -17.26 4.87
CA ALA A 67 -7.40 -17.32 3.97
C ALA A 67 -6.58 -18.60 4.22
N PRO A 68 -6.54 -19.55 3.28
CA PRO A 68 -5.78 -20.80 3.45
C PRO A 68 -4.26 -20.59 3.43
N MET A 69 -3.82 -19.48 2.85
CA MET A 69 -2.41 -19.10 2.64
C MET A 69 -2.27 -17.59 2.77
N LEU A 70 -1.09 -17.16 3.17
CA LEU A 70 -0.71 -15.78 3.46
C LEU A 70 -1.68 -15.10 4.44
N TYR A 71 -2.15 -15.85 5.43
CA TYR A 71 -3.02 -15.32 6.48
C TYR A 71 -2.24 -14.58 7.57
N THR A 72 -2.87 -13.65 8.27
CA THR A 72 -2.29 -12.94 9.41
C THR A 72 -1.79 -13.92 10.46
N GLY A 73 -0.49 -13.88 10.76
CA GLY A 73 0.21 -14.78 11.67
C GLY A 73 0.88 -15.98 11.00
N GLU A 74 0.73 -16.21 9.69
CA GLU A 74 1.44 -17.29 9.01
C GLU A 74 2.96 -17.09 9.07
N ARG A 75 3.70 -18.17 9.32
CA ARG A 75 5.16 -18.17 9.21
C ARG A 75 5.60 -18.43 7.77
N VAL A 76 6.49 -17.58 7.26
CA VAL A 76 7.06 -17.65 5.90
C VAL A 76 8.59 -17.53 5.95
N GLY A 77 9.26 -17.92 4.87
CA GLY A 77 10.71 -18.15 4.87
C GLY A 77 11.08 -19.55 5.34
N ASN A 78 12.37 -19.87 5.27
CA ASN A 78 12.89 -21.15 5.70
C ASN A 78 13.20 -21.25 7.21
N GLY A 79 12.95 -20.18 7.97
CA GLY A 79 13.12 -20.10 9.42
C GLY A 79 14.50 -19.66 9.89
N ASN A 80 15.45 -19.42 8.97
CA ASN A 80 16.74 -18.83 9.31
C ASN A 80 16.58 -17.33 9.67
N PRO A 81 17.51 -16.72 10.43
CA PRO A 81 17.52 -15.26 10.60
C PRO A 81 17.59 -14.53 9.23
N PRO A 82 17.07 -13.29 9.14
CA PRO A 82 16.55 -12.46 10.23
C PRO A 82 15.08 -12.74 10.59
N ARG A 83 14.67 -12.25 11.77
CA ARG A 83 13.26 -12.24 12.19
C ARG A 83 12.58 -10.99 11.66
N VAL A 84 11.58 -11.15 10.80
CA VAL A 84 10.91 -10.03 10.11
C VAL A 84 9.40 -10.12 10.23
N ASP A 85 8.75 -8.96 10.17
CA ASP A 85 7.35 -8.82 9.79
C ASP A 85 7.25 -8.76 8.28
N VAL A 86 6.24 -9.40 7.71
CA VAL A 86 5.97 -9.47 6.28
C VAL A 86 4.60 -8.87 6.00
N ALA A 87 4.53 -7.94 5.05
CA ALA A 87 3.28 -7.47 4.50
C ALA A 87 3.22 -7.86 3.02
N VAL A 88 2.14 -8.49 2.61
CA VAL A 88 1.94 -8.96 1.24
C VAL A 88 0.61 -8.47 0.71
N ASP A 89 0.61 -8.10 -0.57
CA ASP A 89 -0.59 -8.03 -1.37
C ASP A 89 -0.23 -8.63 -2.75
N PRO A 90 -0.54 -9.92 -2.95
CA PRO A 90 -0.24 -10.64 -4.17
C PRO A 90 -0.79 -9.95 -5.41
N ILE A 91 -1.94 -9.27 -5.31
CA ILE A 91 -2.56 -8.49 -6.38
C ILE A 91 -3.30 -7.27 -5.83
N ASP A 92 -2.60 -6.13 -5.75
CA ASP A 92 -3.26 -4.84 -5.57
C ASP A 92 -4.06 -4.54 -6.85
N GLY A 93 -5.38 -4.65 -6.74
CA GLY A 93 -6.29 -4.53 -7.87
C GLY A 93 -6.67 -5.85 -8.55
N THR A 94 -7.03 -6.91 -7.80
CA THR A 94 -7.57 -8.17 -8.37
C THR A 94 -8.70 -7.93 -9.37
N ARG A 95 -9.56 -6.93 -9.09
CA ARG A 95 -10.64 -6.53 -10.00
C ARG A 95 -10.09 -5.93 -11.30
N LEU A 96 -9.05 -5.11 -11.23
CA LEU A 96 -8.39 -4.54 -12.40
C LEU A 96 -7.86 -5.66 -13.29
N LEU A 97 -7.09 -6.59 -12.71
CA LEU A 97 -6.51 -7.72 -13.43
C LEU A 97 -7.58 -8.60 -14.08
N SER A 98 -8.59 -9.02 -13.32
CA SER A 98 -9.65 -9.90 -13.83
C SER A 98 -10.40 -9.29 -15.03
N LEU A 99 -10.47 -7.95 -15.09
CA LEU A 99 -11.11 -7.20 -16.16
C LEU A 99 -10.13 -6.71 -17.24
N GLY A 100 -8.84 -7.04 -17.13
CA GLY A 100 -7.79 -6.59 -18.05
C GLY A 100 -7.56 -5.08 -18.05
N ARG A 101 -7.77 -4.43 -16.90
CA ARG A 101 -7.54 -2.99 -16.71
C ARG A 101 -6.11 -2.74 -16.23
N SER A 102 -5.65 -1.52 -16.49
CA SER A 102 -4.34 -1.01 -16.08
C SER A 102 -4.16 -0.96 -14.56
N ASP A 103 -2.90 -0.81 -14.15
CA ASP A 103 -2.43 -0.55 -12.78
C ASP A 103 -2.62 -1.69 -11.76
N ALA A 104 -2.80 -2.95 -12.20
CA ALA A 104 -2.70 -4.09 -11.29
C ALA A 104 -1.22 -4.41 -11.02
N LEU A 105 -0.84 -4.56 -9.75
CA LEU A 105 0.52 -4.87 -9.32
C LEU A 105 0.55 -5.95 -8.24
N SER A 106 1.70 -6.59 -8.09
CA SER A 106 2.01 -7.46 -6.95
C SER A 106 3.02 -6.77 -6.04
N VAL A 107 2.82 -6.80 -4.72
CA VAL A 107 3.69 -6.12 -3.75
C VAL A 107 4.05 -6.99 -2.55
N VAL A 108 5.24 -6.74 -2.03
CA VAL A 108 5.71 -7.30 -0.76
C VAL A 108 6.54 -6.27 -0.02
N ALA A 109 6.42 -6.23 1.30
CA ALA A 109 7.25 -5.43 2.17
C ALA A 109 7.74 -6.25 3.37
N LEU A 110 8.94 -5.92 3.83
CA LEU A 110 9.54 -6.48 5.05
C LEU A 110 9.94 -5.36 6.00
N SER A 111 9.80 -5.62 7.30
CA SER A 111 10.43 -4.81 8.33
C SER A 111 10.86 -5.67 9.51
N GLU A 112 11.58 -5.09 10.46
CA GLU A 112 11.99 -5.78 11.68
C GLU A 112 10.76 -6.32 12.43
N ARG A 113 10.90 -7.46 13.09
CA ARG A 113 9.81 -8.11 13.83
C ARG A 113 9.11 -7.16 14.83
N GLY A 114 7.78 -7.11 14.78
CA GLY A 114 6.93 -6.31 15.68
C GLY A 114 6.91 -4.81 15.37
N THR A 115 7.32 -4.41 14.17
CA THR A 115 7.42 -2.99 13.80
C THR A 115 6.37 -2.52 12.81
N MET A 116 5.69 -3.43 12.11
CA MET A 116 4.52 -3.09 11.30
C MET A 116 3.28 -2.91 12.17
N PHE A 117 2.49 -1.90 11.85
CA PHE A 117 1.22 -1.64 12.52
C PHE A 117 0.17 -2.68 12.14
N ASP A 118 -0.53 -3.22 13.13
CA ASP A 118 -1.67 -4.10 12.95
C ASP A 118 -2.97 -3.27 13.02
N PRO A 119 -3.70 -3.08 11.92
CA PRO A 119 -4.95 -2.32 11.91
C PRO A 119 -6.10 -3.02 12.63
N GLY A 120 -5.92 -4.27 13.04
CA GLY A 120 -6.90 -5.06 13.77
C GLY A 120 -8.20 -5.18 13.00
N PRO A 121 -9.37 -4.92 13.62
CA PRO A 121 -10.65 -5.14 12.98
C PRO A 121 -11.04 -4.05 11.98
N VAL A 122 -10.28 -2.95 11.86
CA VAL A 122 -10.70 -1.78 11.08
C VAL A 122 -10.20 -1.89 9.65
N VAL A 123 -11.10 -2.17 8.72
CA VAL A 123 -10.74 -2.49 7.33
C VAL A 123 -10.35 -1.27 6.48
N TYR A 124 -10.69 -0.06 6.90
CA TYR A 124 -10.39 1.17 6.18
C TYR A 124 -9.61 2.18 7.01
N MET A 125 -8.79 2.99 6.34
CA MET A 125 -8.14 4.16 6.91
C MET A 125 -8.20 5.32 5.93
N GLU A 126 -8.34 6.53 6.46
CA GLU A 126 -8.06 7.76 5.75
C GLU A 126 -6.54 7.90 5.58
N LYS A 127 -6.09 8.36 4.42
CA LYS A 127 -4.69 8.44 4.00
C LYS A 127 -4.43 9.82 3.39
N LEU A 128 -3.32 10.42 3.77
CA LEU A 128 -2.75 11.62 3.16
C LEU A 128 -1.26 11.34 2.93
N VAL A 129 -0.86 11.27 1.65
CA VAL A 129 0.50 10.87 1.27
C VAL A 129 1.12 11.89 0.34
N VAL A 130 2.33 12.33 0.65
CA VAL A 130 3.12 13.26 -0.16
C VAL A 130 4.57 12.78 -0.30
N GLY A 131 5.22 13.22 -1.38
CA GLY A 131 6.65 12.98 -1.58
C GLY A 131 7.58 13.78 -0.66
N PRO A 132 8.90 13.50 -0.74
CA PRO A 132 9.90 14.08 0.17
C PRO A 132 9.93 15.62 0.17
N GLN A 133 9.63 16.24 -0.97
CA GLN A 133 9.65 17.70 -1.13
C GLN A 133 8.55 18.43 -0.35
N ALA A 134 7.44 17.74 -0.03
CA ALA A 134 6.31 18.29 0.73
C ALA A 134 6.18 17.69 2.14
N ARG A 135 7.16 16.89 2.57
CA ARG A 135 7.24 16.37 3.94
C ARG A 135 7.32 17.51 4.96
N GLY A 136 6.59 17.36 6.05
CA GLY A 136 6.43 18.29 7.16
C GLY A 136 5.44 19.43 6.88
N THR A 137 4.69 19.38 5.77
CA THR A 137 3.82 20.49 5.35
C THR A 137 2.32 20.15 5.37
N VAL A 138 1.98 18.89 5.66
CA VAL A 138 0.62 18.37 5.63
C VAL A 138 0.08 18.02 7.01
N ASP A 139 -1.23 18.09 7.17
CA ASP A 139 -1.96 17.67 8.37
C ASP A 139 -3.31 17.07 7.95
N ILE A 140 -3.52 15.77 8.22
CA ILE A 140 -4.76 15.06 7.89
C ILE A 140 -6.00 15.60 8.61
N ASN A 141 -5.82 16.40 9.68
CA ASN A 141 -6.93 17.11 10.33
C ASN A 141 -7.26 18.45 9.67
N ALA A 142 -6.35 19.00 8.88
CA ALA A 142 -6.55 20.27 8.21
C ALA A 142 -7.52 20.12 7.02
N PRO A 143 -8.24 21.20 6.67
CA PRO A 143 -9.03 21.25 5.44
C PRO A 143 -8.23 20.84 4.20
N VAL A 144 -8.88 20.15 3.26
CA VAL A 144 -8.29 19.74 1.95
C VAL A 144 -7.64 20.93 1.25
N GLU A 145 -8.30 22.09 1.25
CA GLU A 145 -7.82 23.31 0.60
C GLU A 145 -6.57 23.89 1.27
N GLU A 146 -6.39 23.66 2.57
CA GLU A 146 -5.20 24.09 3.30
C GLU A 146 -4.01 23.18 2.95
N ASN A 147 -4.22 21.87 3.01
CA ASN A 147 -3.21 20.89 2.59
C ASN A 147 -2.74 21.16 1.16
N LEU A 148 -3.65 21.35 0.20
CA LEU A 148 -3.27 21.63 -1.19
C LEU A 148 -2.48 22.92 -1.35
N ARG A 149 -2.80 23.99 -0.61
CA ARG A 149 -1.99 25.23 -0.64
C ARG A 149 -0.61 25.04 -0.02
N ASN A 150 -0.50 24.26 1.05
CA ASN A 150 0.78 23.97 1.69
C ASN A 150 1.68 23.11 0.78
N ILE A 151 1.10 22.08 0.16
CA ILE A 151 1.79 21.23 -0.83
C ILE A 151 2.24 22.07 -2.02
N ALA A 152 1.36 22.90 -2.61
CA ALA A 152 1.71 23.78 -3.73
C ALA A 152 2.89 24.70 -3.38
N ARG A 153 2.88 25.31 -2.19
CA ARG A 153 3.97 26.16 -1.70
C ARG A 153 5.27 25.37 -1.55
N ALA A 154 5.23 24.15 -1.01
CA ALA A 154 6.40 23.30 -0.82
C ALA A 154 7.01 22.89 -2.17
N LEU A 155 6.17 22.52 -3.13
CA LEU A 155 6.57 22.11 -4.48
C LEU A 155 6.87 23.29 -5.41
N ARG A 156 6.61 24.53 -4.99
CA ARG A 156 6.72 25.76 -5.81
C ARG A 156 5.89 25.67 -7.10
N LYS A 157 4.68 25.15 -6.97
CA LYS A 157 3.67 25.04 -8.04
C LYS A 157 2.47 25.92 -7.70
N ASP A 158 1.67 26.24 -8.70
CA ASP A 158 0.32 26.76 -8.46
C ASP A 158 -0.61 25.60 -8.07
N VAL A 159 -1.72 25.89 -7.38
CA VAL A 159 -2.63 24.83 -6.89
C VAL A 159 -3.30 24.09 -8.04
N ASP A 160 -3.56 24.76 -9.17
CA ASP A 160 -4.15 24.19 -10.38
C ASP A 160 -3.18 23.32 -11.19
N ASP A 161 -1.87 23.39 -10.90
CA ASP A 161 -0.87 22.45 -11.41
C ASP A 161 -0.78 21.16 -10.58
N LEU A 162 -1.33 21.15 -9.35
CA LEU A 162 -1.32 19.95 -8.52
C LEU A 162 -2.28 18.89 -9.02
N THR A 163 -1.85 17.62 -8.98
CA THR A 163 -2.71 16.46 -9.24
C THR A 163 -2.87 15.61 -7.98
N VAL A 164 -4.12 15.49 -7.53
CA VAL A 164 -4.51 14.60 -6.42
C VAL A 164 -4.96 13.25 -6.98
N VAL A 165 -4.35 12.15 -6.53
CA VAL A 165 -4.87 10.81 -6.78
C VAL A 165 -5.84 10.40 -5.65
N ILE A 166 -7.00 9.88 -6.03
CA ILE A 166 -8.07 9.51 -5.10
C ILE A 166 -8.92 8.37 -5.66
N LEU A 167 -9.34 7.45 -4.79
CA LEU A 167 -10.24 6.36 -5.19
C LEU A 167 -11.62 6.90 -5.59
N ASP A 168 -12.15 6.44 -6.72
CA ASP A 168 -13.50 6.76 -7.18
C ASP A 168 -14.53 5.93 -6.40
N ARG A 169 -15.06 6.54 -5.33
CA ARG A 169 -16.00 5.93 -4.39
C ARG A 169 -17.00 6.98 -3.90
N PRO A 170 -18.27 6.62 -3.62
CA PRO A 170 -19.26 7.55 -3.10
C PRO A 170 -18.82 8.29 -1.82
N ARG A 171 -18.07 7.61 -0.95
CA ARG A 171 -17.50 8.20 0.28
C ARG A 171 -16.51 9.36 0.04
N HIS A 172 -16.04 9.56 -1.19
CA HIS A 172 -15.10 10.61 -1.55
C HIS A 172 -15.73 11.79 -2.31
N GLU A 173 -17.03 11.76 -2.63
CA GLU A 173 -17.68 12.80 -3.44
C GLU A 173 -17.46 14.21 -2.89
N GLU A 174 -17.55 14.37 -1.57
CA GLU A 174 -17.34 15.65 -0.90
C GLU A 174 -15.88 16.12 -0.98
N MET A 175 -14.91 15.21 -0.76
CA MET A 175 -13.49 15.52 -0.91
C MET A 175 -13.15 15.90 -2.35
N ILE A 176 -13.64 15.13 -3.33
CA ILE A 176 -13.49 15.39 -4.76
C ILE A 176 -14.04 16.78 -5.12
N ARG A 177 -15.22 17.14 -4.61
CA ARG A 177 -15.83 18.45 -4.84
C ARG A 177 -14.96 19.58 -4.30
N ARG A 178 -14.38 19.41 -3.10
CA ARG A 178 -13.48 20.38 -2.46
C ARG A 178 -12.16 20.54 -3.21
N ILE A 179 -11.55 19.43 -3.64
CA ILE A 179 -10.33 19.46 -4.47
C ILE A 179 -10.60 20.25 -5.77
N ARG A 180 -11.71 19.95 -6.47
CA ARG A 180 -12.10 20.71 -7.68
C ARG A 180 -12.35 22.18 -7.39
N ALA A 181 -12.97 22.51 -6.27
CA ALA A 181 -13.30 23.89 -5.91
C ALA A 181 -12.06 24.76 -5.63
N VAL A 182 -10.97 24.17 -5.13
CA VAL A 182 -9.71 24.89 -4.92
C VAL A 182 -8.86 25.00 -6.20
N GLY A 183 -9.21 24.26 -7.25
CA GLY A 183 -8.60 24.34 -8.58
C GLY A 183 -7.64 23.20 -8.92
N ALA A 184 -7.30 22.34 -7.97
CA ALA A 184 -6.40 21.21 -8.21
C ALA A 184 -7.03 20.16 -9.14
N ARG A 185 -6.17 19.48 -9.91
CA ARG A 185 -6.54 18.37 -10.79
C ARG A 185 -6.75 17.10 -10.00
N ILE A 186 -7.55 16.18 -10.55
CA ILE A 186 -7.84 14.88 -9.91
C ILE A 186 -7.54 13.75 -10.88
N LYS A 187 -6.80 12.76 -10.40
CA LYS A 187 -6.69 11.44 -11.00
C LYS A 187 -7.56 10.47 -10.22
N LEU A 188 -8.72 10.12 -10.78
CA LEU A 188 -9.60 9.12 -10.21
C LEU A 188 -9.07 7.72 -10.55
N ILE A 189 -8.86 6.90 -9.52
CA ILE A 189 -8.48 5.49 -9.66
C ILE A 189 -9.61 4.60 -9.12
N THR A 190 -9.88 3.47 -9.79
CA THR A 190 -11.01 2.63 -9.35
C THR A 190 -10.63 1.62 -8.28
N ASP A 191 -9.37 1.22 -8.21
CA ASP A 191 -8.73 0.37 -7.19
C ASP A 191 -7.23 0.76 -7.20
N GLY A 192 -6.38 0.18 -6.34
CA GLY A 192 -4.93 0.37 -6.47
C GLY A 192 -4.35 1.58 -5.72
N ASP A 193 -4.69 1.76 -4.44
CA ASP A 193 -4.21 2.95 -3.70
C ASP A 193 -2.79 2.80 -3.14
N VAL A 194 -2.17 1.61 -3.17
CA VAL A 194 -0.74 1.43 -2.93
C VAL A 194 0.06 2.07 -4.05
N ALA A 195 -0.26 1.76 -5.30
CA ALA A 195 0.33 2.43 -6.46
C ALA A 195 0.07 3.95 -6.42
N GLY A 196 -1.15 4.36 -6.06
CA GLY A 196 -1.49 5.77 -5.85
C GLY A 196 -0.54 6.49 -4.87
N ALA A 197 -0.26 5.88 -3.73
CA ALA A 197 0.62 6.43 -2.71
C ALA A 197 2.08 6.51 -3.21
N ILE A 198 2.57 5.46 -3.86
CA ILE A 198 3.92 5.43 -4.44
C ILE A 198 4.07 6.50 -5.52
N MET A 199 3.05 6.67 -6.38
CA MET A 199 3.07 7.71 -7.41
C MET A 199 3.20 9.10 -6.80
N ALA A 200 2.43 9.40 -5.74
CA ALA A 200 2.48 10.69 -5.04
C ALA A 200 3.84 10.96 -4.36
N ALA A 201 4.60 9.91 -4.04
CA ALA A 201 5.92 10.02 -3.42
C ALA A 201 7.10 9.87 -4.39
N SER A 202 6.82 9.59 -5.66
CA SER A 202 7.84 9.41 -6.71
C SER A 202 7.94 10.64 -7.60
N GLU A 203 9.14 10.93 -8.08
CA GLU A 203 9.35 11.95 -9.09
C GLU A 203 8.80 11.50 -10.45
N GLU A 204 8.48 12.46 -11.33
CA GLU A 204 8.10 12.23 -12.73
C GLU A 204 6.79 11.45 -13.00
N THR A 205 5.99 11.13 -11.99
CA THR A 205 4.67 10.47 -12.17
C THR A 205 3.55 11.43 -12.56
N GLY A 206 3.73 12.72 -12.28
CA GLY A 206 2.69 13.75 -12.44
C GLY A 206 1.60 13.72 -11.37
N VAL A 207 1.78 12.95 -10.28
CA VAL A 207 0.91 12.92 -9.09
C VAL A 207 1.64 13.57 -7.92
N ASP A 208 0.98 14.50 -7.23
CA ASP A 208 1.61 15.28 -6.15
C ASP A 208 1.18 14.82 -4.74
N VAL A 209 -0.01 14.25 -4.63
CA VAL A 209 -0.59 13.84 -3.35
C VAL A 209 -1.64 12.75 -3.54
N LEU A 210 -1.65 11.76 -2.65
CA LEU A 210 -2.79 10.86 -2.46
C LEU A 210 -3.63 11.35 -1.28
N MET A 211 -4.95 11.43 -1.48
CA MET A 211 -5.92 11.75 -0.43
C MET A 211 -7.10 10.78 -0.48
N GLY A 212 -7.64 10.42 0.70
CA GLY A 212 -8.92 9.73 0.82
C GLY A 212 -8.87 8.47 1.67
N ILE A 213 -9.97 7.74 1.67
CA ILE A 213 -10.19 6.52 2.47
C ILE A 213 -10.03 5.27 1.60
N GLY A 214 -9.09 4.42 2.00
CA GLY A 214 -8.82 3.13 1.37
C GLY A 214 -8.51 2.06 2.39
N GLY A 215 -8.08 0.88 1.94
CA GLY A 215 -7.90 -0.27 2.82
C GLY A 215 -6.78 -0.06 3.85
N SER A 216 -7.03 -0.47 5.10
CA SER A 216 -6.03 -0.37 6.17
C SER A 216 -4.78 -1.23 5.92
N PRO A 217 -4.91 -2.51 5.52
CA PRO A 217 -3.78 -3.35 5.14
C PRO A 217 -2.85 -2.68 4.11
N GLU A 218 -3.44 -2.18 3.03
CA GLU A 218 -2.77 -1.51 1.91
C GLU A 218 -2.11 -0.21 2.37
N GLY A 219 -2.66 0.47 3.38
CA GLY A 219 -2.05 1.64 3.98
C GLY A 219 -0.74 1.34 4.72
N VAL A 220 -0.65 0.19 5.41
CA VAL A 220 0.59 -0.25 6.07
C VAL A 220 1.64 -0.64 5.02
N ILE A 221 1.23 -1.35 3.97
CA ILE A 221 2.11 -1.69 2.83
C ILE A 221 2.64 -0.41 2.16
N ALA A 222 1.75 0.55 1.87
CA ALA A 222 2.13 1.83 1.29
C ALA A 222 3.13 2.56 2.20
N ALA A 223 2.89 2.62 3.51
CA ALA A 223 3.81 3.26 4.46
C ALA A 223 5.24 2.68 4.40
N CYS A 224 5.40 1.37 4.14
CA CYS A 224 6.74 0.79 3.90
C CYS A 224 7.42 1.45 2.69
N ALA A 225 6.72 1.56 1.56
CA ALA A 225 7.26 2.21 0.37
C ALA A 225 7.53 3.70 0.60
N ILE A 226 6.61 4.43 1.24
CA ILE A 226 6.76 5.86 1.52
C ILE A 226 7.96 6.11 2.42
N LYS A 227 8.20 5.25 3.42
CA LYS A 227 9.38 5.32 4.27
C LYS A 227 10.68 5.15 3.47
N CYS A 228 10.73 4.16 2.57
CA CYS A 228 11.87 3.94 1.68
C CYS A 228 12.11 5.12 0.72
N LEU A 229 11.05 5.75 0.23
CA LEU A 229 11.11 6.91 -0.67
C LEU A 229 11.41 8.23 0.06
N GLY A 230 11.32 8.25 1.39
CA GLY A 230 11.54 9.44 2.22
C GLY A 230 10.37 10.44 2.24
N GLY A 231 9.19 10.03 1.75
CA GLY A 231 7.98 10.83 1.77
C GLY A 231 7.33 10.91 3.15
N GLU A 232 6.11 11.42 3.19
CA GLU A 232 5.28 11.46 4.39
C GLU A 232 3.91 10.84 4.12
N MET A 233 3.48 10.00 5.05
CA MET A 233 2.13 9.49 5.13
C MET A 233 1.57 9.83 6.51
N GLN A 234 0.36 10.38 6.51
CA GLN A 234 -0.50 10.44 7.67
C GLN A 234 -1.72 9.59 7.40
N ALA A 235 -2.17 8.86 8.41
CA ALA A 235 -3.33 8.00 8.33
C ALA A 235 -4.18 8.07 9.60
N ARG A 236 -5.46 7.71 9.46
CA ARG A 236 -6.37 7.56 10.59
C ARG A 236 -7.32 6.41 10.32
N LEU A 237 -7.49 5.52 11.30
CA LEU A 237 -8.43 4.41 11.20
C LEU A 237 -9.84 4.94 10.94
N TRP A 238 -10.55 4.32 10.01
CA TRP A 238 -11.87 4.73 9.56
C TRP A 238 -12.85 3.55 9.66
N PRO A 239 -13.49 3.36 10.83
CA PRO A 239 -14.54 2.34 10.96
C PRO A 239 -15.71 2.65 10.02
N ARG A 240 -16.14 1.65 9.25
CA ARG A 240 -17.24 1.78 8.28
C ARG A 240 -18.62 1.78 8.93
N ASP A 241 -18.72 1.26 10.15
CA ASP A 241 -19.95 1.15 10.92
C ASP A 241 -19.67 1.16 12.44
N GLU A 242 -20.71 1.35 13.24
CA GLU A 242 -20.58 1.42 14.71
C GLU A 242 -20.11 0.10 15.32
N ALA A 243 -20.44 -1.05 14.71
CA ALA A 243 -20.03 -2.34 15.24
C ALA A 243 -18.50 -2.54 15.09
N GLU A 244 -17.91 -2.12 13.97
CA GLU A 244 -16.46 -2.07 13.79
C GLU A 244 -15.79 -1.08 14.73
N ARG A 245 -16.42 0.10 14.93
CA ARG A 245 -15.96 1.11 15.88
C ARG A 245 -15.90 0.58 17.32
N GLU A 246 -16.97 -0.02 17.81
CA GLU A 246 -17.05 -0.61 19.15
C GLU A 246 -16.02 -1.74 19.34
N ARG A 247 -15.87 -2.62 18.33
CA ARG A 247 -14.85 -3.69 18.37
C ARG A 247 -13.43 -3.12 18.46
N ALA A 248 -13.11 -2.09 17.67
CA ALA A 248 -11.80 -1.46 17.69
C ALA A 248 -11.50 -0.81 19.06
N LEU A 249 -12.46 -0.06 19.61
CA LEU A 249 -12.32 0.55 20.93
C LEU A 249 -12.16 -0.50 22.05
N ALA A 250 -12.91 -1.60 21.98
CA ALA A 250 -12.80 -2.70 22.95
C ALA A 250 -11.42 -3.38 22.93
N LEU A 251 -10.73 -3.37 21.78
CA LEU A 251 -9.36 -3.86 21.62
C LEU A 251 -8.29 -2.81 21.95
N GLY A 252 -8.70 -1.59 22.32
CA GLY A 252 -7.81 -0.52 22.76
C GLY A 252 -7.26 0.36 21.62
N TYR A 253 -7.85 0.32 20.43
CA TYR A 253 -7.48 1.24 19.35
C TYR A 253 -7.97 2.66 19.65
N ASP A 254 -7.09 3.63 19.44
CA ASP A 254 -7.44 5.05 19.43
C ASP A 254 -7.82 5.46 18.01
N LEU A 255 -9.10 5.76 17.80
CA LEU A 255 -9.65 6.09 16.49
C LEU A 255 -9.46 7.57 16.11
N ASP A 256 -9.12 8.42 17.08
CA ASP A 256 -8.84 9.84 16.83
C ASP A 256 -7.34 10.08 16.58
N ARG A 257 -6.49 9.08 16.88
CA ARG A 257 -5.05 9.15 16.64
C ARG A 257 -4.72 9.26 15.16
N VAL A 258 -3.90 10.26 14.84
CA VAL A 258 -3.16 10.31 13.57
C VAL A 258 -1.94 9.40 13.67
N LEU A 259 -1.86 8.45 12.75
CA LEU A 259 -0.73 7.55 12.56
C LEU A 259 0.19 8.16 11.49
N THR A 260 1.43 8.42 11.85
CA THR A 260 2.47 8.86 10.90
C THR A 260 3.07 7.65 10.17
N THR A 261 3.90 7.88 9.14
CA THR A 261 4.70 6.83 8.49
C THR A 261 5.46 5.99 9.52
N GLU A 262 6.02 6.64 10.54
CA GLU A 262 6.80 6.01 11.59
C GLU A 262 5.93 5.22 12.57
N ASP A 263 4.65 5.59 12.75
CA ASP A 263 3.70 4.80 13.55
C ASP A 263 3.25 3.55 12.80
N LEU A 264 3.05 3.66 11.47
CA LEU A 264 2.64 2.55 10.61
C LEU A 264 3.76 1.53 10.42
N VAL A 265 5.01 1.98 10.34
CA VAL A 265 6.19 1.11 10.19
C VAL A 265 7.35 1.68 11.00
N ARG A 266 7.56 1.13 12.21
CA ARG A 266 8.55 1.62 13.18
C ARG A 266 9.99 1.17 12.91
N GLY A 267 10.20 0.18 12.06
CA GLY A 267 11.52 -0.41 11.83
C GLY A 267 12.43 0.51 11.03
N ASP A 268 13.73 0.45 11.29
CA ASP A 268 14.73 1.23 10.55
C ASP A 268 15.12 0.53 9.24
N ASN A 269 15.04 -0.81 9.24
CA ASN A 269 15.32 -1.64 8.08
C ASN A 269 14.00 -2.04 7.42
N VAL A 270 13.63 -1.34 6.35
CA VAL A 270 12.42 -1.59 5.57
C VAL A 270 12.80 -1.93 4.13
N PHE A 271 12.21 -2.99 3.61
CA PHE A 271 12.30 -3.37 2.20
C PHE A 271 10.91 -3.35 1.58
N PHE A 272 10.83 -2.91 0.34
CA PHE A 272 9.61 -2.93 -0.47
C PHE A 272 9.98 -3.38 -1.88
N ALA A 273 9.19 -4.27 -2.45
CA ALA A 273 9.29 -4.65 -3.85
C ALA A 273 7.89 -4.67 -4.48
N ALA A 274 7.84 -4.32 -5.76
CA ALA A 274 6.63 -4.33 -6.56
C ALA A 274 6.93 -4.81 -7.99
N THR A 275 5.98 -5.51 -8.59
CA THR A 275 6.03 -5.90 -10.00
C THR A 275 4.69 -5.64 -10.67
N GLY A 276 4.70 -4.95 -11.81
CA GLY A 276 3.49 -4.69 -12.58
C GLY A 276 2.93 -5.97 -13.19
N ILE A 277 1.63 -6.20 -13.03
CA ILE A 277 0.92 -7.32 -13.66
C ILE A 277 0.29 -6.85 -14.96
N THR A 278 -0.42 -5.72 -14.93
CA THR A 278 -0.92 -5.01 -16.11
C THR A 278 -0.16 -3.70 -16.30
N ASP A 279 -0.14 -3.19 -17.54
CA ASP A 279 0.53 -1.91 -17.82
C ASP A 279 -0.11 -0.81 -16.98
N GLY A 280 0.71 -0.11 -16.20
CA GLY A 280 0.33 1.00 -15.33
C GLY A 280 1.30 2.17 -15.42
N GLU A 281 1.01 3.22 -14.67
CA GLU A 281 1.82 4.45 -14.68
C GLU A 281 3.16 4.29 -13.93
N LEU A 282 3.19 3.42 -12.91
CA LEU A 282 4.40 3.14 -12.15
C LEU A 282 5.26 2.05 -12.81
N LEU A 283 4.62 0.96 -13.27
CA LEU A 283 5.31 -0.24 -13.76
C LEU A 283 4.64 -0.76 -15.03
N GLN A 284 5.48 -1.27 -15.94
CA GLN A 284 5.01 -2.03 -17.09
C GLN A 284 4.48 -3.39 -16.62
N GLY A 285 3.46 -3.88 -17.30
CA GLY A 285 2.84 -5.17 -17.03
C GLY A 285 3.61 -6.34 -17.66
N VAL A 286 3.18 -7.55 -17.31
CA VAL A 286 3.72 -8.78 -17.87
C VAL A 286 3.37 -8.89 -19.36
N ARG A 287 4.37 -9.23 -20.19
CA ARG A 287 4.20 -9.49 -21.63
C ARG A 287 4.70 -10.89 -21.96
N TYR A 288 3.90 -11.62 -22.74
CA TYR A 288 4.25 -12.94 -23.24
C TYR A 288 4.56 -12.84 -24.74
N PHE A 289 5.68 -13.42 -25.15
CA PHE A 289 6.16 -13.45 -26.53
C PHE A 289 6.71 -14.84 -26.88
#